data_AF-A0AAU1C0C5-F1
#
_entry.id   AF-A0AAU1C0C5-F1
#
_cell.length_a   1.000
_cell.length_b   1.000
_cell.length_c   1.000
_cell.angle_alpha   90.00
_cell.angle_beta   90.00
_cell.angle_gamma   90.00
#
_symmetry.space_group_name_H-M   'P 1'
#
loop_
_entity.id
_entity.type
_entity.pdbx_description
1 polymer ?
#
loop_
_entity_poly.entity_id
_entity_poly.type
_entity_poly.pdbx_seq_one_letter_code
_entity_poly.pdbx_strand_id
1 'polypeptide(L)'
;MPHSSALQLVETRRALRHYRVRAWRCVGGGAGSVAFAGVLAVAVRHPPGALVSILVALGMVMFAIGIGALSVAGRMRRALASAPWTAYRAVVVPRPRQAIAVVLAAPERAELRPLAAVVTRMRHDVVGPGNDGVLWWCGVPGSPGVSTRPGSGELVWTTPIRSARLRDRLAGAAMAEGVWTGLAPAPAPAADPGAPPARPGRRIGLFRWVVVAGAALFAFGAYAQTSSQDDPLVDLTVLSERPDGSCTVSWTDPLDFGLRTGPFPCDPDRDPSLKSRVAGGSSGGPGFEVGRVASRGPWKGRLYGPDELGPDGAAYQVVVGGEYFGLPLAGAGLVAGAVSVIRRRRETHPVPAVAQRAARLLP
;
A
#
# COMPACT_ATOMS: atom_id res chain seq x y z
N MET A 1 7.02 43.72 0.83
CA MET A 1 5.69 43.09 0.66
C MET A 1 5.76 41.67 1.19
N PRO A 2 4.82 41.21 2.02
CA PRO A 2 4.83 39.83 2.53
C PRO A 2 4.69 38.87 1.36
N HIS A 3 5.70 38.03 1.12
CA HIS A 3 5.63 36.98 0.10
C HIS A 3 4.57 35.97 0.51
N SER A 4 3.40 36.08 -0.08
CA SER A 4 2.30 35.17 0.15
C SER A 4 2.68 33.76 -0.30
N SER A 5 2.48 32.80 0.58
CA SER A 5 2.77 31.40 0.32
C SER A 5 1.95 30.89 -0.87
N ALA A 6 2.56 30.07 -1.73
CA ALA A 6 1.88 29.41 -2.85
C ALA A 6 0.60 28.66 -2.42
N LEU A 7 0.57 28.14 -1.18
CA LEU A 7 -0.58 27.43 -0.62
C LEU A 7 -1.80 28.34 -0.36
N GLN A 8 -1.66 29.67 -0.32
CA GLN A 8 -2.79 30.57 -0.08
C GLN A 8 -3.69 30.70 -1.32
N LEU A 9 -3.13 30.53 -2.51
CA LEU A 9 -3.87 30.57 -3.77
C LEU A 9 -4.97 29.49 -3.82
N VAL A 10 -6.17 29.91 -4.23
CA VAL A 10 -7.35 29.04 -4.28
C VAL A 10 -7.13 27.88 -5.26
N GLU A 11 -6.54 28.13 -6.44
CA GLU A 11 -6.30 27.06 -7.41
C GLU A 11 -5.29 26.04 -6.87
N THR A 12 -4.25 26.49 -6.18
CA THR A 12 -3.23 25.60 -5.59
C THR A 12 -3.85 24.69 -4.52
N ARG A 13 -4.73 25.23 -3.67
CA ARG A 13 -5.47 24.44 -2.68
C ARG A 13 -6.41 23.43 -3.33
N ARG A 14 -7.13 23.84 -4.38
CA ARG A 14 -8.05 22.99 -5.13
C ARG A 14 -7.30 21.84 -5.81
N ALA A 15 -6.20 22.13 -6.48
CA ALA A 15 -5.32 21.16 -7.12
C ALA A 15 -4.78 20.12 -6.11
N LEU A 16 -4.26 20.59 -4.97
CA LEU A 16 -3.78 19.70 -3.91
C LEU A 16 -4.90 18.85 -3.31
N ARG A 17 -6.11 19.40 -3.16
CA ARG A 17 -7.29 18.65 -2.70
C ARG A 17 -7.67 17.57 -3.71
N HIS A 18 -7.74 17.87 -5.01
CA HIS A 18 -8.01 16.89 -6.06
C HIS A 18 -6.99 15.75 -6.04
N TYR A 19 -5.70 16.08 -5.93
CA TYR A 19 -4.63 15.09 -5.81
C TYR A 19 -4.83 14.18 -4.58
N ARG A 20 -5.16 14.75 -3.41
CA ARG A 20 -5.43 13.98 -2.19
C ARG A 20 -6.67 13.09 -2.31
N VAL A 21 -7.75 13.58 -2.93
CA VAL A 21 -8.97 12.79 -3.15
C VAL A 21 -8.68 11.60 -4.06
N ARG A 22 -7.91 11.80 -5.15
CA ARG A 22 -7.48 10.69 -6.02
C ARG A 22 -6.63 9.67 -5.27
N ALA A 23 -5.67 10.14 -4.46
CA ALA A 23 -4.84 9.25 -3.64
C ALA A 23 -5.68 8.45 -2.63
N TRP A 24 -6.65 9.08 -1.97
CA TRP A 24 -7.59 8.39 -1.08
C TRP A 24 -8.50 7.39 -1.81
N ARG A 25 -8.94 7.70 -3.04
CA ARG A 25 -9.69 6.74 -3.87
C ARG A 25 -8.84 5.50 -4.19
N CYS A 26 -7.54 5.66 -4.47
CA CYS A 26 -6.64 4.51 -4.65
C CYS A 26 -6.47 3.69 -3.36
N VAL A 27 -6.31 4.35 -2.20
CA VAL A 27 -6.25 3.66 -0.89
C VAL A 27 -7.55 2.92 -0.61
N GLY A 28 -8.70 3.58 -0.77
CA GLY A 28 -10.02 3.00 -0.54
C GLY A 28 -10.34 1.86 -1.52
N GLY A 29 -9.99 2.01 -2.80
CA GLY A 29 -10.14 0.96 -3.81
C GLY A 29 -9.25 -0.25 -3.52
N GLY A 30 -8.00 -0.03 -3.10
CA GLY A 30 -7.10 -1.11 -2.68
C GLY A 30 -7.62 -1.86 -1.46
N ALA A 31 -8.04 -1.13 -0.41
CA ALA A 31 -8.64 -1.72 0.79
C ALA A 31 -9.96 -2.44 0.48
N GLY A 32 -10.81 -1.86 -0.36
CA GLY A 32 -12.06 -2.46 -0.82
C GLY A 32 -11.84 -3.75 -1.62
N SER A 33 -10.81 -3.80 -2.47
CA SER A 33 -10.43 -5.02 -3.22
C SER A 33 -10.00 -6.14 -2.28
N VAL A 34 -9.18 -5.84 -1.26
CA VAL A 34 -8.76 -6.83 -0.26
C VAL A 34 -9.96 -7.32 0.57
N ALA A 35 -10.82 -6.40 1.02
CA ALA A 35 -12.03 -6.75 1.76
C ALA A 35 -12.98 -7.61 0.92
N PHE A 36 -13.19 -7.25 -0.34
CA PHE A 36 -14.01 -8.02 -1.28
C PHE A 36 -13.44 -9.42 -1.53
N ALA A 37 -12.12 -9.55 -1.68
CA ALA A 37 -11.47 -10.85 -1.79
C ALA A 37 -11.70 -11.72 -0.54
N GLY A 38 -11.64 -11.12 0.66
CA GLY A 38 -11.97 -11.81 1.91
C GLY A 38 -13.44 -12.26 1.98
N VAL A 39 -14.39 -11.40 1.58
CA VAL A 39 -15.82 -11.78 1.51
C VAL A 39 -16.04 -12.90 0.51
N LEU A 40 -15.41 -12.83 -0.67
CA LEU A 40 -15.51 -13.87 -1.71
C LEU A 40 -14.94 -15.21 -1.20
N ALA A 41 -13.84 -15.17 -0.46
CA ALA A 41 -13.20 -16.35 0.10
C ALA A 41 -14.12 -17.08 1.12
N VAL A 42 -14.93 -16.33 1.87
CA VAL A 42 -15.87 -16.87 2.88
C VAL A 42 -17.23 -17.23 2.28
N ALA A 43 -17.75 -16.43 1.35
CA ALA A 43 -19.11 -16.57 0.84
C ALA A 43 -19.27 -17.66 -0.22
N VAL A 44 -18.18 -18.04 -0.91
CA VAL A 44 -18.20 -19.07 -1.95
C VAL A 44 -17.58 -20.35 -1.39
N ARG A 45 -18.26 -21.50 -1.55
CA ARG A 45 -17.75 -22.80 -1.06
C ARG A 45 -16.41 -23.21 -1.68
N HIS A 46 -16.20 -22.88 -2.96
CA HIS A 46 -14.97 -23.14 -3.69
C HIS A 46 -14.55 -21.92 -4.52
N PRO A 47 -14.01 -20.87 -3.88
CA PRO A 47 -13.53 -19.72 -4.61
C PRO A 47 -12.27 -20.16 -5.39
N PRO A 48 -12.11 -19.76 -6.66
CA PRO A 48 -10.86 -20.04 -7.36
C PRO A 48 -9.73 -19.32 -6.63
N GLY A 49 -8.87 -20.06 -5.92
CA GLY A 49 -7.83 -19.49 -5.05
C GLY A 49 -6.90 -18.51 -5.77
N ALA A 50 -6.68 -18.73 -7.07
CA ALA A 50 -5.95 -17.81 -7.94
C ALA A 50 -6.62 -16.43 -8.03
N LEU A 51 -7.96 -16.36 -8.15
CA LEU A 51 -8.70 -15.11 -8.23
C LEU A 51 -8.61 -14.33 -6.92
N VAL A 52 -8.79 -15.00 -5.78
CA VAL A 52 -8.66 -14.37 -4.45
C VAL A 52 -7.25 -13.79 -4.29
N SER A 53 -6.23 -14.56 -4.64
CA SER A 53 -4.82 -14.14 -4.57
C SER A 53 -4.54 -12.93 -5.47
N ILE A 54 -5.06 -12.92 -6.70
CA ILE A 54 -4.92 -11.78 -7.64
C ILE A 54 -5.59 -10.52 -7.08
N LEU A 55 -6.81 -10.64 -6.54
CA LEU A 55 -7.54 -9.50 -5.96
C LEU A 55 -6.84 -8.91 -4.75
N VAL A 56 -6.26 -9.77 -3.90
CA VAL A 56 -5.44 -9.34 -2.76
C VAL A 56 -4.18 -8.64 -3.24
N ALA A 57 -3.44 -9.24 -4.18
CA ALA A 57 -2.20 -8.65 -4.71
C ALA A 57 -2.45 -7.29 -5.37
N LEU A 58 -3.46 -7.18 -6.23
CA LEU A 58 -3.84 -5.93 -6.88
C LEU A 58 -4.31 -4.88 -5.87
N GLY A 59 -5.11 -5.30 -4.88
CA GLY A 59 -5.56 -4.44 -3.79
C GLY A 59 -4.40 -3.86 -2.98
N MET A 60 -3.41 -4.69 -2.64
CA MET A 60 -2.20 -4.28 -1.92
C MET A 60 -1.34 -3.32 -2.74
N VAL A 61 -1.15 -3.57 -4.04
CA VAL A 61 -0.41 -2.67 -4.94
C VAL A 61 -1.10 -1.30 -5.01
N MET A 62 -2.42 -1.28 -5.24
CA MET A 62 -3.21 -0.04 -5.29
C MET A 62 -3.18 0.73 -3.97
N PHE A 63 -3.26 0.03 -2.85
CA PHE A 63 -3.17 0.60 -1.50
C PHE A 63 -1.79 1.24 -1.27
N ALA A 64 -0.71 0.54 -1.60
CA ALA A 64 0.65 1.04 -1.48
C ALA A 64 0.90 2.29 -2.36
N ILE A 65 0.42 2.26 -3.61
CA ILE A 65 0.47 3.42 -4.52
C ILE A 65 -0.29 4.60 -3.90
N GLY A 66 -1.49 4.37 -3.35
CA GLY A 66 -2.30 5.39 -2.68
C GLY A 66 -1.58 6.02 -1.48
N ILE A 67 -0.96 5.21 -0.61
CA ILE A 67 -0.16 5.70 0.53
C ILE A 67 1.05 6.52 0.05
N GLY A 68 1.75 6.02 -0.98
CA GLY A 68 2.86 6.73 -1.61
C GLY A 68 2.43 8.11 -2.11
N ALA A 69 1.30 8.18 -2.81
CA ALA A 69 0.71 9.44 -3.29
C ALA A 69 0.33 10.37 -2.12
N LEU A 70 -0.34 9.88 -1.07
CA LEU A 70 -0.65 10.69 0.12
C LEU A 70 0.61 11.26 0.79
N SER A 71 1.68 10.47 0.83
CA SER A 71 2.98 10.91 1.35
C SER A 71 3.60 12.02 0.49
N VAL A 72 3.47 11.94 -0.84
CA VAL A 72 3.88 13.00 -1.78
C VAL A 72 3.00 14.24 -1.60
N ALA A 73 1.68 14.12 -1.45
CA ALA A 73 0.79 15.24 -1.18
C ALA A 73 1.17 16.00 0.10
N GLY A 74 1.57 15.27 1.14
CA GLY A 74 2.08 15.87 2.38
C GLY A 74 3.41 16.61 2.21
N ARG A 75 4.26 16.20 1.24
CA ARG A 75 5.48 16.93 0.88
C ARG A 75 5.17 18.16 0.02
N MET A 76 4.29 18.02 -0.97
CA MET A 76 3.79 19.13 -1.78
C MET A 76 3.22 20.23 -0.89
N ARG A 77 2.35 19.88 0.07
CA ARG A 77 1.79 20.85 1.03
C ARG A 77 2.87 21.63 1.78
N ARG A 78 3.94 20.95 2.23
CA ARG A 78 5.03 21.58 2.98
C ARG A 78 5.82 22.54 2.09
N ALA A 79 6.18 22.11 0.88
CA ALA A 79 6.88 22.96 -0.08
C ALA A 79 6.06 24.19 -0.50
N LEU A 80 4.75 24.01 -0.73
CA LEU A 80 3.82 25.10 -1.05
C LEU A 80 3.62 26.07 0.12
N ALA A 81 3.70 25.57 1.36
CA ALA A 81 3.62 26.41 2.54
C ALA A 81 4.91 27.23 2.80
N SER A 82 6.06 26.80 2.27
CA SER A 82 7.36 27.40 2.60
C SER A 82 7.84 28.49 1.65
N ALA A 83 7.31 28.57 0.42
CA ALA A 83 7.78 29.52 -0.59
C ALA A 83 6.61 30.07 -1.44
N PRO A 84 6.76 31.26 -2.04
CA PRO A 84 5.86 31.72 -3.10
C PRO A 84 6.11 30.92 -4.39
N TRP A 85 5.18 31.04 -5.35
CA TRP A 85 5.46 30.58 -6.71
C TRP A 85 6.49 31.50 -7.37
N THR A 86 7.44 30.90 -8.07
CA THR A 86 8.40 31.62 -8.91
C THR A 86 8.28 31.09 -10.33
N ALA A 87 8.16 31.99 -11.30
CA ALA A 87 8.09 31.63 -12.70
C ALA A 87 9.50 31.38 -13.24
N TYR A 88 9.72 30.20 -13.81
CA TYR A 88 10.97 29.82 -14.45
C TYR A 88 10.71 29.55 -15.92
N ARG A 89 11.70 29.87 -16.76
CA ARG A 89 11.75 29.26 -18.09
C ARG A 89 12.12 27.79 -17.93
N ALA A 90 11.46 26.93 -18.67
CA ALA A 90 11.63 25.50 -18.52
C ALA A 90 11.68 24.81 -19.87
N VAL A 91 12.53 23.80 -19.96
CA VAL A 91 12.62 22.91 -21.12
C VAL A 91 12.53 21.47 -20.63
N VAL A 92 11.79 20.63 -21.36
CA VAL A 92 11.71 19.18 -21.09
C VAL A 92 12.76 18.48 -21.90
N VAL A 93 13.69 17.82 -21.22
CA VAL A 93 14.69 16.98 -21.87
C VAL A 93 14.24 15.51 -21.73
N PRO A 94 13.80 14.85 -22.81
CA PRO A 94 13.32 13.48 -22.75
C PRO A 94 14.43 12.52 -22.33
N ARG A 95 14.07 11.48 -21.57
CA ARG A 95 15.00 10.44 -21.11
C ARG A 95 14.48 9.06 -21.51
N PRO A 96 15.19 8.29 -22.34
CA PRO A 96 14.63 7.08 -22.96
C PRO A 96 14.26 5.96 -21.97
N ARG A 97 14.84 5.96 -20.76
CA ARG A 97 14.62 4.90 -19.76
C ARG A 97 14.23 5.39 -18.36
N GLN A 98 14.05 6.69 -18.15
CA GLN A 98 13.87 7.26 -16.80
C GLN A 98 12.76 8.31 -16.75
N ALA A 99 12.46 8.79 -15.53
CA ALA A 99 11.57 9.94 -15.31
C ALA A 99 12.00 11.14 -16.16
N ILE A 100 11.02 11.89 -16.66
CA ILE A 100 11.26 13.12 -17.42
C ILE A 100 12.11 14.09 -16.60
N ALA A 101 13.13 14.64 -17.24
CA ALA A 101 13.87 15.76 -16.70
C ALA A 101 13.28 17.08 -17.20
N VAL A 102 13.12 18.03 -16.28
CA VAL A 102 12.80 19.42 -16.57
C VAL A 102 13.97 20.26 -16.11
N VAL A 103 14.47 21.11 -16.99
CA VAL A 103 15.53 22.06 -16.64
C VAL A 103 14.91 23.44 -16.47
N LEU A 104 15.01 24.00 -15.26
CA LEU A 104 14.54 25.35 -14.96
C LEU A 104 15.68 26.35 -15.11
N ALA A 105 15.45 27.45 -15.82
CA ALA A 105 16.38 28.56 -15.96
C ALA A 105 15.91 29.74 -15.10
N ALA A 106 16.71 30.08 -14.08
CA ALA A 106 16.43 31.20 -13.20
C ALA A 106 16.70 32.53 -13.92
N PRO A 107 15.72 33.45 -14.03
CA PRO A 107 15.90 34.69 -14.78
C PRO A 107 16.99 35.60 -14.18
N GLU A 108 17.18 35.58 -12.86
CA GLU A 108 18.08 36.52 -12.17
C GLU A 108 19.54 36.04 -12.04
N ARG A 109 19.81 34.73 -12.15
CA ARG A 109 21.11 34.17 -11.74
C ARG A 109 21.86 33.40 -12.82
N ALA A 110 21.37 33.40 -14.06
CA ALA A 110 21.92 32.59 -15.16
C ALA A 110 22.15 31.10 -14.78
N GLU A 111 21.39 30.58 -13.81
CA GLU A 111 21.58 29.25 -13.22
C GLU A 111 20.55 28.28 -13.81
N LEU A 112 21.04 27.17 -14.37
CA LEU A 112 20.21 26.06 -14.83
C LEU A 112 20.03 25.01 -13.73
N ARG A 113 18.80 24.56 -13.54
CA ARG A 113 18.41 23.63 -12.47
C ARG A 113 17.71 22.41 -13.05
N PRO A 114 18.46 21.31 -13.30
CA PRO A 114 17.88 20.05 -13.74
C PRO A 114 17.13 19.36 -12.59
N LEU A 115 15.84 19.12 -12.81
CA LEU A 115 14.94 18.44 -11.89
C LEU A 115 14.36 17.19 -12.57
N ALA A 116 14.18 16.12 -11.80
CA ALA A 116 13.41 14.95 -12.22
C ALA A 116 11.96 15.09 -11.76
N ALA A 117 11.01 15.02 -12.70
CA ALA A 117 9.58 15.03 -12.41
C ALA A 117 9.09 13.63 -12.02
N VAL A 118 8.44 13.53 -10.86
CA VAL A 118 7.89 12.25 -10.37
C VAL A 118 6.50 12.06 -10.94
N VAL A 119 6.44 11.63 -12.19
CA VAL A 119 5.20 11.30 -12.93
C VAL A 119 5.29 9.92 -13.58
N THR A 120 4.14 9.32 -13.87
CA THR A 120 4.06 8.10 -14.70
C THR A 120 4.27 8.43 -16.16
N ARG A 121 4.69 7.45 -16.97
CA ARG A 121 4.91 7.64 -18.42
C ARG A 121 3.70 8.16 -19.18
N MET A 122 2.50 7.79 -18.73
CA MET A 122 1.23 8.22 -19.32
C MET A 122 0.88 9.69 -19.05
N ARG A 123 1.66 10.42 -18.22
CA ARG A 123 1.38 11.81 -17.82
C ARG A 123 2.54 12.75 -18.13
N HIS A 124 3.26 12.45 -19.20
CA HIS A 124 4.39 13.25 -19.65
C HIS A 124 3.98 14.66 -20.10
N ASP A 125 2.80 14.75 -20.72
CA ASP A 125 2.14 15.98 -21.13
C ASP A 125 1.90 16.96 -19.98
N VAL A 126 1.77 16.50 -18.75
CA VAL A 126 1.55 17.34 -17.56
C VAL A 126 2.81 18.10 -17.13
N VAL A 127 3.98 17.52 -17.42
CA VAL A 127 5.27 18.02 -16.93
C VAL A 127 5.83 19.13 -17.81
N GLY A 128 5.45 19.15 -19.09
CA GLY A 128 6.01 20.09 -20.04
C GLY A 128 5.68 21.54 -19.74
N PRO A 129 6.58 22.48 -20.05
CA PRO A 129 6.17 23.87 -20.17
C PRO A 129 4.99 23.96 -21.15
N GLY A 130 4.07 24.90 -20.92
CA GLY A 130 3.07 25.22 -21.94
C GLY A 130 3.74 25.82 -23.18
N ASN A 131 2.93 26.31 -24.13
CA ASN A 131 3.44 27.00 -25.32
C ASN A 131 4.35 28.19 -24.96
N ASP A 132 4.16 28.78 -23.79
CA ASP A 132 4.93 29.93 -23.31
C ASP A 132 6.35 29.57 -22.84
N GLY A 133 6.71 28.29 -22.75
CA GLY A 133 8.02 27.88 -22.22
C GLY A 133 8.16 28.09 -20.70
N VAL A 134 7.09 28.47 -20.00
CA VAL A 134 7.11 28.82 -18.57
C VAL A 134 6.58 27.68 -17.70
N LEU A 135 7.27 27.44 -16.59
CA LEU A 135 6.81 26.56 -15.52
C LEU A 135 6.91 27.30 -14.18
N TRP A 136 5.86 27.22 -13.38
CA TRP A 136 5.92 27.72 -12.01
C TRP A 136 6.52 26.67 -11.11
N TRP A 137 7.44 27.10 -10.25
CA TRP A 137 8.09 26.22 -9.29
C TRP A 137 8.02 26.84 -7.89
N CYS A 138 7.84 25.97 -6.90
CA CYS A 138 7.76 26.33 -5.49
C CYS A 138 8.61 25.35 -4.66
N GLY A 139 9.60 25.88 -3.95
CA GLY A 139 10.49 25.11 -3.10
C GLY A 139 11.73 25.89 -2.68
N VAL A 140 12.57 25.24 -1.88
CA VAL A 140 13.90 25.79 -1.52
C VAL A 140 14.90 25.38 -2.60
N PRO A 141 15.74 26.31 -3.13
CA PRO A 141 16.79 25.97 -4.09
C PRO A 141 17.61 24.74 -3.67
N GLY A 142 17.82 23.80 -4.59
CA GLY A 142 18.55 22.55 -4.32
C GLY A 142 17.75 21.48 -3.56
N SER A 143 16.52 21.76 -3.15
CA SER A 143 15.62 20.79 -2.50
C SER A 143 14.51 20.32 -3.44
N PRO A 144 13.86 19.19 -3.15
CA PRO A 144 12.62 18.81 -3.83
C PRO A 144 11.55 19.91 -3.71
N GLY A 145 10.78 20.09 -4.79
CA GLY A 145 9.77 21.15 -4.87
C GLY A 145 8.52 20.68 -5.63
N VAL A 146 7.61 21.62 -5.82
CA VAL A 146 6.40 21.43 -6.63
C VAL A 146 6.56 22.27 -7.88
N SER A 147 6.26 21.71 -9.04
CA SER A 147 6.10 22.45 -10.27
C SER A 147 4.67 22.34 -10.79
N THR A 148 4.24 23.35 -11.54
CA THR A 148 2.95 23.37 -12.21
C THR A 148 3.05 24.23 -13.47
N ARG A 149 2.26 23.88 -14.49
CA ARG A 149 2.07 24.74 -15.66
C ARG A 149 1.06 25.84 -15.29
N PRO A 150 1.29 27.10 -15.68
CA PRO A 150 0.29 28.15 -15.52
C PRO A 150 -1.08 27.68 -16.04
N GLY A 151 -2.12 27.84 -15.22
CA GLY A 151 -3.50 27.49 -15.58
C GLY A 151 -3.87 25.99 -15.63
N SER A 152 -2.93 25.05 -15.50
CA SER A 152 -3.27 23.62 -15.62
C SER A 152 -4.03 23.05 -14.43
N GLY A 153 -3.87 23.66 -13.25
CA GLY A 153 -4.41 23.11 -12.00
C GLY A 153 -3.79 21.77 -11.59
N GLU A 154 -2.69 21.35 -12.21
CA GLU A 154 -2.01 20.09 -11.93
C GLU A 154 -0.67 20.32 -11.23
N LEU A 155 -0.49 19.68 -10.07
CA LEU A 155 0.74 19.78 -9.28
C LEU A 155 1.63 18.57 -9.54
N VAL A 156 2.90 18.83 -9.88
CA VAL A 156 3.92 17.81 -10.12
C VAL A 156 4.99 17.91 -9.05
N TRP A 157 5.31 16.79 -8.41
CA TRP A 157 6.43 16.74 -7.48
C TRP A 157 7.74 16.59 -8.25
N THR A 158 8.70 17.44 -7.97
CA THR A 158 10.02 17.43 -8.62
C THR A 158 11.12 17.20 -7.61
N THR A 159 12.15 16.47 -8.00
CA THR A 159 13.32 16.18 -7.16
C THR A 159 14.60 16.58 -7.87
N PRO A 160 15.58 17.17 -7.15
CA PRO A 160 16.85 17.54 -7.75
C PRO A 160 17.62 16.29 -8.20
N ILE A 161 18.26 16.40 -9.37
CA ILE A 161 19.10 15.32 -9.90
C ILE A 161 20.42 15.32 -9.14
N ARG A 162 20.73 14.20 -8.45
CA ARG A 162 21.92 14.11 -7.58
C ARG A 162 23.24 13.93 -8.33
N SER A 163 23.21 13.35 -9.53
CA SER A 163 24.42 13.08 -10.30
C SER A 163 24.89 14.35 -11.01
N ALA A 164 26.10 14.83 -10.67
CA ALA A 164 26.71 16.01 -11.30
C ALA A 164 26.82 15.86 -12.82
N ARG A 165 27.42 14.76 -13.30
CA ARG A 165 27.53 14.46 -14.74
C ARG A 165 26.20 14.49 -15.48
N LEU A 166 25.14 13.99 -14.83
CA LEU A 166 23.80 14.01 -15.42
C LEU A 166 23.20 15.42 -15.44
N ARG A 167 23.44 16.22 -14.40
CA ARG A 167 23.04 17.63 -14.39
C ARG A 167 23.71 18.38 -15.54
N ASP A 168 25.01 18.20 -15.72
CA ASP A 168 25.77 18.91 -16.77
C ASP A 168 25.28 18.52 -18.17
N ARG A 169 25.03 17.23 -18.41
CA ARG A 169 24.44 16.76 -19.68
C ARG A 169 23.07 17.35 -19.94
N LEU A 170 22.19 17.38 -18.93
CA LEU A 170 20.84 17.93 -19.07
C LEU A 170 20.86 19.46 -19.25
N ALA A 171 21.78 20.15 -18.56
CA ALA A 171 22.00 21.57 -18.74
C ALA A 171 22.48 21.87 -20.17
N GLY A 172 23.45 21.12 -20.70
CA GLY A 172 23.91 21.26 -22.08
C GLY A 172 22.80 20.98 -23.11
N ALA A 173 21.99 19.94 -22.90
CA ALA A 173 20.85 19.66 -23.76
C ALA A 173 19.81 20.79 -23.73
N ALA A 174 19.48 21.32 -22.55
CA ALA A 174 18.56 22.44 -22.40
C ALA A 174 19.10 23.74 -23.03
N MET A 175 20.42 23.98 -22.99
CA MET A 175 21.04 25.09 -23.69
C MET A 175 20.91 24.93 -25.22
N ALA A 176 21.15 23.73 -25.75
CA ALA A 176 20.99 23.43 -27.17
C ALA A 176 19.54 23.58 -27.65
N GLU A 177 18.57 23.25 -26.80
CA GLU A 177 17.13 23.47 -27.05
C GLU A 177 16.68 24.93 -26.84
N GLY A 178 17.60 25.84 -26.48
CA GLY A 178 17.28 27.27 -26.39
C GLY A 178 16.47 27.66 -25.15
N VAL A 179 16.78 27.10 -23.96
CA VAL A 179 16.09 27.48 -22.70
C VAL A 179 16.09 29.00 -22.41
N TRP A 180 17.05 29.74 -22.99
CA TRP A 180 17.16 31.19 -22.88
C TRP A 180 16.49 31.96 -24.03
N THR A 181 16.09 31.30 -25.11
CA THR A 181 15.38 31.92 -26.24
C THR A 181 13.87 31.74 -26.02
N GLY A 182 13.22 32.74 -25.43
CA GLY A 182 11.79 32.73 -25.14
C GLY A 182 11.30 34.05 -24.55
N LEU A 183 9.99 34.19 -24.39
CA LEU A 183 9.36 35.35 -23.75
C LEU A 183 9.72 35.45 -22.27
N ALA A 184 9.76 36.67 -21.72
CA ALA A 184 9.96 36.88 -20.28
C ALA A 184 8.87 36.14 -19.50
N PRO A 185 9.22 35.41 -18.42
CA PRO A 185 8.22 34.66 -17.66
C PRO A 185 7.18 35.63 -17.07
N ALA A 186 5.90 35.31 -17.27
CA ALA A 186 4.80 36.08 -16.70
C ALA A 186 4.90 36.11 -15.17
N PRO A 187 4.53 37.23 -14.52
CA PRO A 187 4.56 37.35 -13.07
C PRO A 187 3.70 36.27 -12.41
N ALA A 188 4.16 35.77 -11.26
CA ALA A 188 3.42 34.80 -10.48
C ALA A 188 2.08 35.40 -10.00
N PRO A 189 1.02 34.59 -9.87
CA PRO A 189 -0.28 35.07 -9.44
C PRO A 189 -0.18 35.62 -8.01
N ALA A 190 -0.74 36.82 -7.81
CA ALA A 190 -0.84 37.42 -6.50
C ALA A 190 -1.77 36.60 -5.61
N ALA A 191 -1.40 36.38 -4.36
CA ALA A 191 -2.29 35.70 -3.44
C ALA A 191 -3.51 36.56 -3.09
N ASP A 192 -4.61 35.86 -2.81
CA ASP A 192 -5.83 36.45 -2.30
C ASP A 192 -5.58 37.01 -0.88
N PRO A 193 -5.71 38.34 -0.66
CA PRO A 193 -5.41 38.98 0.61
C PRO A 193 -6.30 38.52 1.79
N GLY A 194 -7.42 37.85 1.53
CA GLY A 194 -8.35 37.37 2.56
C GLY A 194 -8.08 35.96 3.12
N ALA A 195 -7.10 35.22 2.61
CA ALA A 195 -6.94 33.80 2.94
C ALA A 195 -6.28 33.59 4.34
N PRO A 196 -6.95 32.94 5.31
CA PRO A 196 -6.40 32.71 6.64
C PRO A 196 -5.14 31.84 6.60
N PRO A 197 -4.18 32.03 7.54
CA PRO A 197 -2.95 31.27 7.58
C PRO A 197 -3.24 29.78 7.81
N ALA A 198 -2.63 28.92 6.98
CA ALA A 198 -2.82 27.49 7.05
C ALA A 198 -2.22 26.92 8.34
N ARG A 199 -3.06 26.54 9.31
CA ARG A 199 -2.59 25.88 10.53
C ARG A 199 -1.86 24.57 10.21
N PRO A 200 -0.74 24.27 10.91
CA PRO A 200 -0.06 22.99 10.78
C PRO A 200 -1.00 21.87 11.26
N GLY A 201 -1.37 20.96 10.36
CA GLY A 201 -2.22 19.84 10.71
C GLY A 201 -1.50 18.89 11.66
N ARG A 202 -2.14 18.56 12.79
CA ARG A 202 -1.71 17.46 13.68
C ARG A 202 -1.65 16.17 12.86
N ARG A 203 -0.48 15.52 12.84
CA ARG A 203 -0.31 14.21 12.22
C ARG A 203 -0.72 13.14 13.22
N ILE A 204 -1.86 12.51 12.97
CA ILE A 204 -2.27 11.29 13.70
C ILE A 204 -1.29 10.18 13.31
N GLY A 205 -0.78 9.44 14.29
CA GLY A 205 0.17 8.34 14.11
C GLY A 205 -0.46 7.10 13.48
N LEU A 206 -0.98 7.22 12.26
CA LEU A 206 -1.70 6.17 11.54
C LEU A 206 -0.91 4.86 11.46
N PHE A 207 0.40 4.94 11.25
CA PHE A 207 1.27 3.76 11.16
C PHE A 207 1.31 2.93 12.45
N ARG A 208 1.20 3.58 13.62
CA ARG A 208 1.14 2.86 14.91
C ARG A 208 -0.08 1.95 14.95
N TRP A 209 -1.21 2.44 14.48
CA TRP A 209 -2.46 1.69 14.48
C TRP A 209 -2.47 0.58 13.43
N VAL A 210 -1.82 0.78 12.28
CA VAL A 210 -1.62 -0.29 11.28
C VAL A 210 -0.79 -1.45 11.85
N VAL A 211 0.29 -1.14 12.57
CA VAL A 211 1.11 -2.18 13.24
C VAL A 211 0.31 -2.91 14.30
N VAL A 212 -0.42 -2.18 15.15
CA VAL A 212 -1.25 -2.77 16.22
C VAL A 212 -2.32 -3.69 15.61
N ALA A 213 -3.01 -3.25 14.55
CA ALA A 213 -4.01 -4.07 13.87
C ALA A 213 -3.42 -5.33 13.24
N GLY A 214 -2.27 -5.21 12.55
CA GLY A 214 -1.59 -6.37 11.96
C GLY A 214 -1.10 -7.36 13.02
N ALA A 215 -0.52 -6.88 14.11
CA ALA A 215 -0.06 -7.72 15.21
C ALA A 215 -1.22 -8.43 15.92
N ALA A 216 -2.35 -7.73 16.13
CA ALA A 216 -3.54 -8.33 16.72
C ALA A 216 -4.13 -9.44 15.84
N LEU A 217 -4.21 -9.22 14.52
CA LEU A 217 -4.67 -10.24 13.56
C LEU A 217 -3.75 -11.46 13.54
N PHE A 218 -2.43 -11.23 13.54
CA PHE A 218 -1.45 -12.31 13.57
C PHE A 218 -1.55 -13.12 14.87
N ALA A 219 -1.59 -12.46 16.03
CA ALA A 219 -1.69 -13.13 17.33
C ALA A 219 -2.99 -13.95 17.44
N PHE A 220 -4.09 -13.44 16.88
CA PHE A 220 -5.36 -14.17 16.84
C PHE A 220 -5.28 -15.42 15.95
N GLY A 221 -4.67 -15.32 14.77
CA GLY A 221 -4.44 -16.47 13.88
C GLY A 221 -3.58 -17.56 14.52
N ALA A 222 -2.44 -17.17 15.12
CA ALA A 222 -1.55 -18.08 15.82
C ALA A 222 -2.21 -18.74 17.04
N TYR A 223 -3.02 -17.98 17.80
CA TYR A 223 -3.80 -18.53 18.91
C TYR A 223 -4.83 -19.55 18.43
N ALA A 224 -5.52 -19.28 17.32
CA ALA A 224 -6.49 -20.22 16.75
C ALA A 224 -5.80 -21.52 16.26
N GLN A 225 -4.63 -21.41 15.63
CA GLN A 225 -3.87 -22.58 15.15
C GLN A 225 -3.37 -23.45 16.31
N THR A 226 -2.76 -22.84 17.31
CA THR A 226 -2.29 -23.57 18.51
C THR A 226 -3.45 -24.23 19.23
N SER A 227 -4.58 -23.53 19.35
CA SER A 227 -5.79 -24.10 19.94
C SER A 227 -6.29 -25.35 19.17
N SER A 228 -6.22 -25.35 17.84
CA SER A 228 -6.66 -26.52 17.04
C SER A 228 -5.73 -27.74 17.13
N GLN A 229 -4.47 -27.56 17.54
CA GLN A 229 -3.55 -28.68 17.76
C GLN A 229 -3.91 -29.48 19.01
N ASP A 230 -4.51 -28.82 20.00
CA ASP A 230 -4.99 -29.44 21.24
C ASP A 230 -6.34 -30.16 21.07
N ASP A 231 -6.98 -30.07 19.89
CA ASP A 231 -8.27 -30.70 19.69
C ASP A 231 -8.13 -32.23 19.68
N PRO A 232 -8.95 -32.94 20.47
CA PRO A 232 -8.84 -34.38 20.67
C PRO A 232 -9.05 -35.15 19.36
N LEU A 233 -8.15 -36.09 19.10
CA LEU A 233 -8.32 -37.12 18.08
C LEU A 233 -9.31 -38.16 18.58
N VAL A 234 -10.24 -38.55 17.71
CA VAL A 234 -11.24 -39.57 17.99
C VAL A 234 -11.30 -40.58 16.86
N ASP A 235 -11.50 -41.84 17.23
CA ASP A 235 -11.76 -42.90 16.28
C ASP A 235 -13.20 -42.78 15.77
N LEU A 236 -13.35 -42.83 14.45
CA LEU A 236 -14.60 -42.73 13.74
C LEU A 236 -15.00 -44.11 13.23
N THR A 237 -16.22 -44.53 13.54
CA THR A 237 -16.80 -45.74 12.96
C THR A 237 -17.58 -45.36 11.70
N VAL A 238 -17.15 -45.85 10.54
CA VAL A 238 -17.82 -45.57 9.26
C VAL A 238 -19.09 -46.41 9.16
N LEU A 239 -20.24 -45.74 9.20
CA LEU A 239 -21.56 -46.35 9.08
C LEU A 239 -21.93 -46.60 7.61
N SER A 240 -21.59 -45.64 6.75
CA SER A 240 -21.81 -45.73 5.31
C SER A 240 -20.84 -44.83 4.56
N GLU A 241 -20.33 -45.30 3.43
CA GLU A 241 -19.44 -44.55 2.54
C GLU A 241 -20.06 -44.46 1.15
N ARG A 242 -20.11 -43.25 0.60
CA ARG A 242 -20.60 -43.02 -0.76
C ARG A 242 -19.43 -43.05 -1.76
N PRO A 243 -19.70 -43.31 -3.05
CA PRO A 243 -18.66 -43.33 -4.09
C PRO A 243 -17.92 -42.00 -4.27
N ASP A 244 -18.46 -40.88 -3.79
CA ASP A 244 -17.84 -39.55 -3.84
C ASP A 244 -16.85 -39.29 -2.70
N GLY A 245 -16.61 -40.28 -1.83
CA GLY A 245 -15.75 -40.16 -0.65
C GLY A 245 -16.45 -39.55 0.57
N SER A 246 -17.73 -39.19 0.46
CA SER A 246 -18.51 -38.72 1.62
C SER A 246 -18.96 -39.89 2.48
N CYS A 247 -18.64 -39.82 3.77
CA CYS A 247 -18.98 -40.83 4.76
C CYS A 247 -20.01 -40.29 5.76
N THR A 248 -20.80 -41.20 6.33
CA THR A 248 -21.52 -40.96 7.58
C THR A 248 -20.82 -41.77 8.66
N VAL A 249 -20.37 -41.10 9.71
CA VAL A 249 -19.57 -41.69 10.79
C VAL A 249 -20.29 -41.58 12.11
N SER A 250 -19.97 -42.49 13.02
CA SER A 250 -20.32 -42.43 14.44
C SER A 250 -19.06 -42.24 15.28
N TRP A 251 -19.12 -41.40 16.30
CA TRP A 251 -18.02 -41.18 17.24
C TRP A 251 -18.54 -40.88 18.64
N THR A 252 -17.72 -41.13 19.65
CA THR A 252 -17.99 -40.68 21.02
C THR A 252 -17.38 -39.30 21.18
N ASP A 253 -18.20 -38.29 21.49
CA ASP A 253 -17.71 -36.92 21.70
C ASP A 253 -16.88 -36.88 23.01
N PRO A 254 -15.60 -36.48 22.96
CA PRO A 254 -14.73 -36.51 24.14
C PRO A 254 -15.11 -35.43 25.18
N LEU A 255 -16.02 -34.51 24.84
CA LEU A 255 -16.40 -33.39 25.68
C LEU A 255 -17.64 -33.68 26.54
N ASP A 256 -18.58 -34.49 26.05
CA ASP A 256 -19.80 -34.86 26.75
C ASP A 256 -20.03 -36.38 26.85
N PHE A 257 -19.13 -37.19 26.27
CA PHE A 257 -19.19 -38.65 26.20
C PHE A 257 -20.44 -39.19 25.48
N GLY A 258 -21.19 -38.34 24.78
CA GLY A 258 -22.33 -38.74 23.98
C GLY A 258 -21.91 -39.38 22.67
N LEU A 259 -22.63 -40.42 22.25
CA LEU A 259 -22.49 -40.96 20.90
C LEU A 259 -23.13 -40.00 19.91
N ARG A 260 -22.35 -39.58 18.90
CA ARG A 260 -22.79 -38.67 17.85
C ARG A 260 -22.62 -39.30 16.49
N THR A 261 -23.44 -38.86 15.54
CA THR A 261 -23.39 -39.28 14.14
C THR A 261 -23.46 -38.07 13.22
N GLY A 262 -22.77 -38.12 12.09
CA GLY A 262 -22.68 -36.98 11.20
C GLY A 262 -21.88 -37.26 9.93
N PRO A 263 -21.94 -36.33 8.96
CA PRO A 263 -21.16 -36.42 7.73
C PRO A 263 -19.68 -36.16 7.98
N PHE A 264 -18.81 -36.85 7.23
CA PHE A 264 -17.35 -36.72 7.29
C PHE A 264 -16.73 -37.04 5.92
N PRO A 265 -15.74 -36.28 5.43
CA PRO A 265 -14.99 -36.65 4.23
C PRO A 265 -13.97 -37.74 4.57
N CYS A 266 -14.20 -38.98 4.12
CA CYS A 266 -13.22 -40.05 4.33
C CYS A 266 -12.00 -39.86 3.42
N ASP A 267 -10.84 -40.31 3.89
CA ASP A 267 -9.65 -40.33 3.05
C ASP A 267 -9.81 -41.42 1.96
N PRO A 268 -9.79 -41.06 0.66
CA PRO A 268 -9.87 -42.04 -0.42
C PRO A 268 -8.65 -42.96 -0.45
N ASP A 269 -7.52 -42.52 0.06
CA ASP A 269 -6.24 -43.23 0.06
C ASP A 269 -6.02 -44.07 1.34
N ARG A 270 -7.00 -44.12 2.25
CA ARG A 270 -6.89 -44.93 3.47
C ARG A 270 -6.70 -46.41 3.16
N ASP A 271 -5.99 -47.10 4.06
CA ASP A 271 -5.70 -48.52 3.94
C ASP A 271 -6.99 -49.32 3.64
N PRO A 272 -7.01 -50.19 2.62
CA PRO A 272 -8.19 -51.00 2.29
C PRO A 272 -8.73 -51.84 3.45
N SER A 273 -7.91 -52.17 4.45
CA SER A 273 -8.34 -52.86 5.67
C SER A 273 -9.21 -52.01 6.59
N LEU A 274 -9.10 -50.68 6.51
CA LEU A 274 -9.92 -49.71 7.24
C LEU A 274 -11.21 -49.33 6.48
N LYS A 275 -11.31 -49.72 5.20
CA LYS A 275 -12.51 -49.52 4.39
C LYS A 275 -13.58 -50.52 4.79
N SER A 276 -14.83 -50.06 4.88
CA SER A 276 -15.95 -50.95 5.12
C SER A 276 -16.07 -51.90 3.93
N ARG A 277 -15.93 -53.22 4.15
CA ARG A 277 -16.06 -54.23 3.09
C ARG A 277 -17.54 -54.43 2.75
N VAL A 278 -18.12 -53.48 2.03
CA VAL A 278 -19.48 -53.60 1.50
C VAL A 278 -19.43 -53.49 -0.01
N ALA A 279 -18.90 -54.54 -0.63
CA ALA A 279 -19.12 -54.85 -2.05
C ALA A 279 -18.88 -56.36 -2.29
N GLY A 280 -19.75 -57.22 -1.73
CA GLY A 280 -19.92 -58.58 -2.25
C GLY A 280 -19.46 -59.78 -1.39
N GLY A 281 -19.00 -59.60 -0.15
CA GLY A 281 -18.63 -60.71 0.75
C GLY A 281 -19.18 -60.53 2.15
N SER A 282 -19.96 -61.50 2.64
CA SER A 282 -20.87 -61.44 3.80
C SER A 282 -20.24 -61.37 5.21
N SER A 283 -19.04 -60.82 5.37
CA SER A 283 -18.37 -60.72 6.68
C SER A 283 -17.43 -59.51 6.82
N GLY A 284 -17.83 -58.36 6.30
CA GLY A 284 -17.13 -57.09 6.50
C GLY A 284 -17.52 -56.42 7.82
N GLY A 285 -16.56 -56.24 8.73
CA GLY A 285 -16.75 -55.37 9.90
C GLY A 285 -16.96 -53.89 9.52
N PRO A 286 -17.32 -53.03 10.49
CA PRO A 286 -17.42 -51.59 10.26
C PRO A 286 -16.05 -51.04 9.81
N GLY A 287 -16.07 -50.01 8.95
CA GLY A 287 -14.85 -49.30 8.57
C GLY A 287 -14.42 -48.35 9.69
N PHE A 288 -13.15 -47.93 9.67
CA PHE A 288 -12.58 -47.00 10.65
C PHE A 288 -11.92 -45.82 9.95
N GLU A 289 -11.97 -44.66 10.59
CA GLU A 289 -11.32 -43.43 10.16
C GLU A 289 -10.90 -42.63 11.40
N VAL A 290 -10.01 -41.65 11.26
CA VAL A 290 -9.60 -40.77 12.36
C VAL A 290 -10.05 -39.34 12.07
N GLY A 291 -10.61 -38.67 13.08
CA GLY A 291 -10.98 -37.27 12.99
C GLY A 291 -10.60 -36.51 14.25
N ARG A 292 -10.71 -35.18 14.18
CA ARG A 292 -10.58 -34.30 15.35
C ARG A 292 -11.93 -33.68 15.69
N VAL A 293 -12.19 -33.52 16.98
CA VAL A 293 -13.39 -32.84 17.47
C VAL A 293 -13.01 -31.45 17.96
N ALA A 294 -13.62 -30.41 17.39
CA ALA A 294 -13.40 -29.04 17.84
C ALA A 294 -13.77 -28.89 19.31
N SER A 295 -12.83 -28.51 20.17
CA SER A 295 -13.04 -28.41 21.62
C SER A 295 -13.53 -27.04 22.08
N ARG A 296 -13.37 -26.01 21.25
CA ARG A 296 -13.60 -24.59 21.59
C ARG A 296 -14.46 -23.86 20.55
N GLY A 297 -14.99 -22.70 20.95
CA GLY A 297 -15.72 -21.78 20.06
C GLY A 297 -17.12 -22.25 19.64
N PRO A 298 -17.74 -21.57 18.67
CA PRO A 298 -19.10 -21.88 18.20
C PRO A 298 -19.21 -23.22 17.45
N TRP A 299 -18.07 -23.87 17.17
CA TRP A 299 -18.00 -25.16 16.47
C TRP A 299 -17.77 -26.36 17.41
N LYS A 300 -17.81 -26.15 18.73
CA LYS A 300 -17.56 -27.19 19.73
C LYS A 300 -18.36 -28.46 19.46
N GLY A 301 -17.69 -29.61 19.44
CA GLY A 301 -18.30 -30.93 19.20
C GLY A 301 -18.49 -31.30 17.72
N ARG A 302 -18.03 -30.46 16.77
CA ARG A 302 -18.02 -30.79 15.33
C ARG A 302 -16.74 -31.52 14.94
N LEU A 303 -16.87 -32.49 14.04
CA LEU A 303 -15.76 -33.22 13.44
C LEU A 303 -15.12 -32.46 12.28
N TYR A 304 -13.83 -32.69 12.10
CA TYR A 304 -13.06 -32.30 10.93
C TYR A 304 -11.87 -33.25 10.70
N GLY A 305 -11.36 -33.30 9.46
CA GLY A 305 -10.26 -34.21 9.08
C GLY A 305 -8.94 -33.89 9.80
N PRO A 306 -8.04 -34.86 10.00
CA PRO A 306 -6.76 -34.64 10.67
C PRO A 306 -5.85 -33.68 9.91
N ASP A 307 -5.97 -33.64 8.58
CA ASP A 307 -5.23 -32.75 7.69
C ASP A 307 -6.02 -31.48 7.31
N GLU A 308 -7.28 -31.38 7.72
CA GLU A 308 -8.10 -30.18 7.55
C GLU A 308 -8.02 -29.32 8.82
N LEU A 309 -7.79 -28.01 8.67
CA LEU A 309 -7.86 -27.08 9.80
C LEU A 309 -9.32 -26.69 10.10
N GLY A 310 -10.09 -27.62 10.66
CA GLY A 310 -11.38 -27.34 11.29
C GLY A 310 -12.64 -27.49 10.41
N PRO A 311 -13.82 -27.47 11.03
CA PRO A 311 -15.09 -27.76 10.35
C PRO A 311 -15.43 -26.66 9.34
N ASP A 312 -15.76 -27.09 8.12
CA ASP A 312 -16.18 -26.26 6.98
C ASP A 312 -15.11 -25.33 6.38
N GLY A 313 -13.83 -25.45 6.76
CA GLY A 313 -12.74 -24.58 6.25
C GLY A 313 -12.79 -23.13 6.75
N ALA A 314 -13.78 -22.77 7.57
CA ALA A 314 -13.92 -21.43 8.14
C ALA A 314 -12.84 -21.14 9.21
N ALA A 315 -12.51 -22.13 10.04
CA ALA A 315 -11.41 -22.03 10.99
C ALA A 315 -10.06 -21.92 10.26
N TYR A 316 -9.84 -22.71 9.20
CA TYR A 316 -8.70 -22.56 8.29
C TYR A 316 -8.61 -21.16 7.69
N GLN A 317 -9.71 -20.59 7.19
CA GLN A 317 -9.72 -19.24 6.64
C GLN A 317 -9.38 -18.15 7.67
N VAL A 318 -9.74 -18.35 8.95
CA VAL A 318 -9.39 -17.42 10.03
C VAL A 318 -7.92 -17.56 10.43
N VAL A 319 -7.39 -18.78 10.50
CA VAL A 319 -5.97 -19.05 10.80
C VAL A 319 -5.08 -18.54 9.66
N VAL A 320 -5.36 -18.95 8.43
CA VAL A 320 -4.67 -18.50 7.21
C VAL A 320 -4.86 -16.98 7.03
N GLY A 321 -6.06 -16.47 7.29
CA GLY A 321 -6.34 -15.04 7.27
C GLY A 321 -5.49 -14.24 8.27
N GLY A 322 -5.39 -14.71 9.51
CA GLY A 322 -4.61 -14.06 10.56
C GLY A 322 -3.12 -14.07 10.26
N GLU A 323 -2.57 -15.20 9.85
CA GLU A 323 -1.13 -15.34 9.62
C GLU A 323 -0.68 -14.65 8.32
N TYR A 324 -1.35 -14.95 7.20
CA TYR A 324 -0.94 -14.44 5.89
C TYR A 324 -1.27 -12.97 5.69
N PHE A 325 -2.22 -12.38 6.43
CA PHE A 325 -2.52 -10.94 6.33
C PHE A 325 -2.00 -10.14 7.52
N GLY A 326 -1.98 -10.71 8.72
CA GLY A 326 -1.51 -10.03 9.93
C GLY A 326 -0.02 -9.69 9.87
N LEU A 327 0.82 -10.66 9.48
CA LEU A 327 2.27 -10.47 9.42
C LEU A 327 2.67 -9.42 8.35
N PRO A 328 2.15 -9.46 7.10
CA PRO A 328 2.48 -8.43 6.12
C PRO A 328 1.94 -7.06 6.48
N LEU A 329 0.75 -6.97 7.10
CA LEU A 329 0.19 -5.70 7.55
C LEU A 329 1.05 -5.06 8.65
N ALA A 330 1.47 -5.87 9.63
CA ALA A 330 2.39 -5.44 10.68
C ALA A 330 3.76 -5.01 10.10
N GLY A 331 4.32 -5.81 9.20
CA GLY A 331 5.58 -5.52 8.51
C GLY A 331 5.51 -4.21 7.70
N ALA A 332 4.45 -4.00 6.92
CA ALA A 332 4.23 -2.77 6.17
C ALA A 332 4.12 -1.55 7.11
N GLY A 333 3.42 -1.69 8.23
CA GLY A 333 3.32 -0.66 9.25
C GLY A 333 4.67 -0.30 9.88
N LEU A 334 5.50 -1.31 10.19
CA LEU A 334 6.83 -1.14 10.78
C LEU A 334 7.78 -0.45 9.80
N VAL A 335 7.86 -0.93 8.56
CA VAL A 335 8.71 -0.33 7.52
C VAL A 335 8.31 1.12 7.27
N ALA A 336 7.02 1.39 7.10
CA ALA A 336 6.54 2.76 6.89
C ALA A 336 6.79 3.67 8.11
N GLY A 337 6.64 3.13 9.33
CA GLY A 337 6.97 3.81 10.59
C GLY A 337 8.45 4.15 10.70
N ALA A 338 9.33 3.18 10.48
CA ALA A 338 10.78 3.36 10.52
C ALA A 338 11.27 4.37 9.48
N VAL A 339 10.78 4.27 8.24
CA VAL A 339 11.06 5.26 7.18
C VAL A 339 10.59 6.65 7.60
N SER A 340 9.42 6.79 8.23
CA SER A 340 8.94 8.07 8.74
C SER A 340 9.85 8.64 9.83
N VAL A 341 10.34 7.82 10.76
CA VAL A 341 11.24 8.26 11.85
C VAL A 341 12.61 8.66 11.31
N ILE A 342 13.23 7.84 10.46
CA ILE A 342 14.53 8.14 9.84
C ILE A 342 14.45 9.45 9.05
N ARG A 343 13.35 9.65 8.31
CA ARG A 343 13.15 10.89 7.57
C ARG A 343 12.96 12.10 8.47
N ARG A 344 12.22 11.97 9.58
CA ARG A 344 12.13 13.05 10.57
C ARG A 344 13.51 13.40 11.14
N ARG A 345 14.31 12.40 11.52
CA ARG A 345 15.66 12.64 12.04
C ARG A 345 16.56 13.37 11.05
N ARG A 346 16.49 12.99 9.76
CA ARG A 346 17.20 13.69 8.68
C ARG A 346 16.71 15.12 8.44
N GLU A 347 15.41 15.38 8.66
CA GLU A 347 14.84 16.73 8.57
C GLU A 347 15.18 17.59 9.80
N THR A 348 15.44 16.98 10.97
CA THR A 348 15.76 17.69 12.22
C THR A 348 17.25 17.88 12.49
N HIS A 349 18.15 17.25 11.74
CA HIS A 349 19.55 17.65 11.78
C HIS A 349 19.68 18.97 11.02
N PRO A 350 19.80 20.12 11.71
CA PRO A 350 20.09 21.37 11.04
C PRO A 350 21.45 21.18 10.39
N VAL A 351 21.62 21.68 9.17
CA VAL A 351 22.96 21.86 8.60
C VAL A 351 23.78 22.59 9.69
N PRO A 352 24.89 22.01 10.17
CA PRO A 352 25.61 22.59 11.29
C PRO A 352 25.93 24.05 10.96
N ALA A 353 25.58 24.96 11.87
CA ALA A 353 25.74 26.41 11.69
C ALA A 353 27.17 26.83 11.31
N VAL A 354 28.15 25.93 11.51
CA VAL A 354 29.52 26.01 11.03
C VAL A 354 29.61 26.18 9.50
N ALA A 355 28.77 25.51 8.71
CA ALA A 355 28.74 25.68 7.25
C ALA A 355 28.17 27.03 6.83
N GLN A 356 27.26 27.62 7.63
CA GLN A 356 26.72 28.96 7.37
C GLN A 356 27.67 30.08 7.81
N ARG A 357 28.52 29.86 8.83
CA ARG A 357 29.57 30.82 9.21
C ARG A 357 30.75 30.82 8.23
N ALA A 358 31.17 29.65 7.73
CA ALA A 358 32.22 29.57 6.72
C ALA A 358 31.82 30.25 5.40
N ALA A 359 30.56 30.15 4.98
CA ALA A 359 30.04 30.82 3.79
C ALA A 359 29.91 32.36 3.93
N ARG A 360 30.03 32.92 5.14
CA ARG A 360 30.05 34.38 5.37
C ARG A 360 31.46 34.97 5.51
N LEU A 361 32.48 34.12 5.61
CA LEU A 361 33.88 34.54 5.82
C LEU A 361 34.77 34.35 4.58
N LEU A 362 34.21 33.90 3.47
CA LEU A 362 34.89 33.90 2.17
C LEU A 362 34.51 35.20 1.44
N PRO A 363 35.46 36.14 1.26
CA PRO A 363 35.24 37.42 0.58
C PRO A 363 34.98 37.25 -0.92
#